data_AF-A0A381SM07-F1
#
_entry.id   AF-A0A381SM07-F1
#
_cell.length_a   1.000
_cell.length_b   1.000
_cell.length_c   1.000
_cell.angle_alpha   90.00
_cell.angle_beta   90.00
_cell.angle_gamma   90.00
#
_symmetry.space_group_name_H-M   'P 1'
#
loop_
_entity.id
_entity.type
_entity.pdbx_description
1 polymer ?
#
loop_
_entity_poly.entity_id
_entity_poly.type
_entity_poly.pdbx_seq_one_letter_code
_entity_poly.pdbx_strand_id
1 'polypeptide(L)'
;MKYSTSKNELQTALQKLSKAVPNRSTLPILSCVLFDVSESGVLLRSTDLEITITTTIESSIEKQGIAAIPLQPLLDIAGELPDDTRVEMEVSDNKVKINTDFGTYNLMGKDPEEFPAAPDTNDGVEIGMGSTLLNKIISTVSFAVSKDDLKPALTGVFFKIDSDLITAVSTDGHRLAQYLCKNETKANFAGEVVIPKKFLNTIGSYTAGKEEIYLLINDNVFTAKMGIDTVYTRIIDEKFPDYESVIPKDNDKEIKVDRKALLAAVKRVSIFSNKTTQQVAMKTEKSKLLIATEDPEKASKA
;
A
#
# COMPACT_ATOMS: atom_id res chain seq x y z
N MET A 1 -1.01 7.92 -30.76
CA MET A 1 0.21 7.69 -29.95
C MET A 1 1.11 6.70 -30.68
N LYS A 2 2.42 6.93 -30.73
CA LYS A 2 3.43 5.99 -31.21
C LYS A 2 4.78 6.21 -30.51
N TYR A 3 5.31 5.18 -29.87
CA TYR A 3 6.60 5.23 -29.20
C TYR A 3 7.24 3.84 -29.17
N SER A 4 8.49 3.77 -28.73
CA SER A 4 9.23 2.52 -28.55
C SER A 4 10.05 2.53 -27.28
N THR A 5 10.18 1.37 -26.64
CA THR A 5 10.91 1.15 -25.38
C THR A 5 11.56 -0.24 -25.38
N SER A 6 12.38 -0.55 -24.38
CA SER A 6 12.78 -1.94 -24.13
C SER A 6 11.66 -2.71 -23.41
N LYS A 7 11.60 -4.02 -23.65
CA LYS A 7 10.73 -4.96 -22.92
C LYS A 7 10.96 -4.88 -21.40
N ASN A 8 12.21 -4.78 -20.96
CA ASN A 8 12.57 -4.79 -19.54
C ASN A 8 12.04 -3.55 -18.80
N GLU A 9 12.15 -2.38 -19.42
CA GLU A 9 11.58 -1.12 -18.90
C GLU A 9 10.05 -1.22 -18.81
N LEU A 10 9.41 -1.67 -19.88
CA LEU A 10 7.95 -1.82 -19.92
C LEU A 10 7.45 -2.82 -18.87
N GLN A 11 8.05 -4.00 -18.80
CA GLN A 11 7.67 -5.06 -17.86
C GLN A 11 7.82 -4.59 -16.41
N THR A 12 8.96 -3.97 -16.08
CA THR A 12 9.23 -3.46 -14.72
C THR A 12 8.20 -2.40 -14.32
N ALA A 13 7.88 -1.47 -15.22
CA ALA A 13 6.87 -0.46 -14.97
C ALA A 13 5.47 -1.06 -14.79
N LEU A 14 5.07 -2.03 -15.62
CA LEU A 14 3.78 -2.70 -15.50
C LEU A 14 3.64 -3.50 -14.21
N GLN A 15 4.70 -4.18 -13.76
CA GLN A 15 4.72 -4.89 -12.48
C GLN A 15 4.51 -3.94 -11.30
N LYS A 16 5.16 -2.77 -11.33
CA LYS A 16 4.96 -1.70 -10.34
C LYS A 16 3.51 -1.23 -10.31
N LEU A 17 2.97 -0.90 -11.48
CA LEU A 17 1.61 -0.38 -11.66
C LEU A 17 0.53 -1.41 -11.29
N SER A 18 0.80 -2.70 -11.43
CA SER A 18 -0.14 -3.78 -11.07
C SER A 18 -0.59 -3.71 -9.61
N LYS A 19 0.23 -3.14 -8.71
CA LYS A 19 -0.10 -2.98 -7.29
C LYS A 19 -1.23 -1.98 -7.00
N ALA A 20 -1.55 -1.10 -7.95
CA ALA A 20 -2.67 -0.17 -7.89
C ALA A 20 -3.78 -0.51 -8.89
N VAL A 21 -3.82 -1.76 -9.38
CA VAL A 21 -4.95 -2.28 -10.15
C VAL A 21 -5.82 -3.13 -9.22
N PRO A 22 -7.14 -2.88 -9.16
CA PRO A 22 -8.03 -3.64 -8.30
C PRO A 22 -8.24 -5.06 -8.84
N ASN A 23 -8.17 -6.07 -7.96
CA ASN A 23 -8.47 -7.47 -8.32
C ASN A 23 -9.90 -7.66 -8.85
N ARG A 24 -10.84 -6.83 -8.38
CA ARG A 24 -12.23 -6.78 -8.85
C ARG A 24 -12.68 -5.32 -8.85
N SER A 25 -13.29 -4.89 -9.94
CA SER A 25 -13.82 -3.53 -10.09
C SER A 25 -15.07 -3.56 -10.96
N THR A 26 -16.06 -2.75 -10.61
CA THR A 26 -17.23 -2.47 -11.46
C THR A 26 -16.90 -1.49 -12.58
N LEU A 27 -15.78 -0.77 -12.48
CA LEU A 27 -15.23 0.13 -13.49
C LEU A 27 -14.11 -0.58 -14.25
N PRO A 28 -14.35 -1.08 -15.48
CA PRO A 28 -13.37 -1.86 -16.23
C PRO A 28 -12.11 -1.07 -16.59
N ILE A 29 -12.20 0.26 -16.70
CA ILE A 29 -11.06 1.14 -16.99
C ILE A 29 -9.95 1.05 -15.94
N LEU A 30 -10.27 0.71 -14.69
CA LEU A 30 -9.27 0.54 -13.61
C LEU A 30 -8.37 -0.69 -13.80
N SER A 31 -8.73 -1.61 -14.71
CA SER A 31 -7.86 -2.72 -15.12
C SER A 31 -6.79 -2.32 -16.16
N CYS A 32 -6.84 -1.07 -16.63
CA CYS A 32 -5.91 -0.53 -17.61
C CYS A 32 -4.80 0.29 -16.93
N VAL A 33 -3.71 0.48 -17.68
CA VAL A 33 -2.72 1.51 -17.43
C VAL A 33 -3.00 2.66 -18.40
N LEU A 34 -3.01 3.87 -17.88
CA LEU A 34 -2.99 5.08 -18.70
C LEU A 34 -1.56 5.36 -19.15
N PHE A 35 -1.37 5.45 -20.45
CA PHE A 35 -0.14 5.89 -21.12
C PHE A 35 -0.35 7.34 -21.54
N ASP A 36 0.51 8.23 -21.07
CA ASP A 36 0.57 9.62 -21.49
C ASP A 36 1.94 9.89 -22.12
N VAL A 37 1.95 10.02 -23.46
CA VAL A 37 3.15 10.18 -24.26
C VAL A 37 3.26 11.64 -24.68
N SER A 38 4.25 12.33 -24.13
CA SER A 38 4.51 13.75 -24.34
C SER A 38 5.97 13.99 -24.74
N GLU A 39 6.36 15.24 -25.02
CA GLU A 39 7.78 15.57 -25.26
C GLU A 39 8.69 15.26 -24.07
N SER A 40 8.14 15.27 -22.85
CA SER A 40 8.88 15.01 -21.62
C SER A 40 9.12 13.52 -21.33
N GLY A 41 8.50 12.62 -22.10
CA GLY A 41 8.62 11.17 -21.90
C GLY A 41 7.26 10.46 -21.93
N VAL A 42 7.30 9.18 -21.53
CA VAL A 42 6.12 8.33 -21.38
C VAL A 42 5.82 8.17 -19.89
N LEU A 43 4.75 8.81 -19.44
CA LEU A 43 4.21 8.67 -18.09
C LEU A 43 3.17 7.55 -18.09
N LEU A 44 3.31 6.62 -17.15
CA LEU A 44 2.37 5.52 -16.94
C LEU A 44 1.65 5.69 -15.61
N ARG A 45 0.33 5.47 -15.59
CA ARG A 45 -0.50 5.60 -14.39
C ARG A 45 -1.49 4.44 -14.24
N SER A 46 -1.62 3.91 -13.03
CA SER A 46 -2.67 2.97 -12.63
C SER A 46 -3.30 3.42 -11.31
N THR A 47 -4.59 3.15 -11.13
CA THR A 47 -5.33 3.55 -9.93
C THR A 47 -6.46 2.58 -9.63
N ASP A 48 -6.74 2.42 -8.34
CA ASP A 48 -7.94 1.77 -7.84
C ASP A 48 -8.87 2.73 -7.09
N LEU A 49 -8.69 4.03 -7.34
CA LEU A 49 -9.37 5.18 -6.71
C LEU A 49 -8.93 5.48 -5.27
N GLU A 50 -8.32 4.54 -4.56
CA GLU A 50 -7.76 4.75 -3.22
C GLU A 50 -6.26 5.05 -3.30
N ILE A 51 -5.54 4.27 -4.09
CA ILE A 51 -4.13 4.49 -4.40
C ILE A 51 -3.94 4.68 -5.89
N THR A 52 -2.95 5.49 -6.23
CA THR A 52 -2.51 5.65 -7.61
C THR A 52 -0.99 5.61 -7.65
N ILE A 53 -0.48 4.93 -8.67
CA ILE A 53 0.95 4.80 -8.91
C ILE A 53 1.23 5.44 -10.26
N THR A 54 2.25 6.29 -10.30
CA THR A 54 2.80 6.83 -11.53
C THR A 54 4.28 6.49 -11.64
N THR A 55 4.73 6.18 -12.85
CA THR A 55 6.14 5.93 -13.17
C THR A 55 6.41 6.38 -14.60
N THR A 56 7.68 6.54 -14.95
CA THR A 56 8.10 6.91 -16.31
C THR A 56 8.94 5.81 -16.92
N ILE A 57 8.90 5.67 -18.25
CA ILE A 57 9.80 4.78 -18.98
C ILE A 57 10.61 5.57 -20.01
N GLU A 58 11.88 5.21 -20.14
CA GLU A 58 12.72 5.73 -21.22
C GLU A 58 12.23 5.20 -22.56
N SER A 59 12.11 6.10 -23.54
CA SER A 59 11.49 5.75 -24.81
C SER A 59 11.91 6.67 -25.95
N SER A 60 11.83 6.15 -27.17
CA SER A 60 11.90 6.96 -28.38
C SER A 60 10.48 7.27 -28.85
N ILE A 61 10.13 8.54 -28.89
CA ILE A 61 8.78 9.02 -29.16
C ILE A 61 8.66 9.47 -30.62
N GLU A 62 7.69 8.91 -31.34
CA GLU A 62 7.39 9.28 -32.73
C GLU A 62 6.11 10.12 -32.83
N LYS A 63 5.10 9.81 -32.01
CA LYS A 63 3.81 10.51 -31.99
C LYS A 63 3.25 10.57 -30.58
N GLN A 64 3.05 11.78 -30.08
CA GLN A 64 2.41 12.03 -28.78
C GLN A 64 0.97 11.50 -28.72
N GLY A 65 0.43 11.40 -27.51
CA GLY A 65 -0.97 11.09 -27.26
C GLY A 65 -1.18 10.25 -26.01
N ILE A 66 -2.44 10.03 -25.69
CA ILE A 66 -2.88 9.34 -24.48
C ILE A 66 -3.64 8.07 -24.87
N ALA A 67 -3.48 6.98 -24.11
CA ALA A 67 -4.27 5.76 -24.28
C ALA A 67 -4.42 5.02 -22.95
N ALA A 68 -5.57 4.36 -22.74
CA ALA A 68 -5.75 3.40 -21.66
C ALA A 68 -5.65 1.97 -22.21
N ILE A 69 -4.70 1.18 -21.71
CA ILE A 69 -4.38 -0.15 -22.24
C ILE A 69 -4.54 -1.20 -21.13
N PRO A 70 -5.26 -2.33 -21.36
CA PRO A 70 -5.40 -3.41 -20.38
C PRO A 70 -4.04 -3.87 -19.85
N LEU A 71 -3.86 -3.82 -18.52
CA LEU A 71 -2.57 -4.10 -17.89
C LEU A 71 -2.17 -5.56 -18.07
N GLN A 72 -3.06 -6.50 -17.72
CA GLN A 72 -2.71 -7.91 -17.63
C GLN A 72 -2.25 -8.49 -18.98
N PRO A 73 -2.97 -8.32 -20.10
CA PRO A 73 -2.51 -8.82 -21.39
C PRO A 73 -1.16 -8.20 -21.81
N LEU A 74 -0.96 -6.92 -21.52
CA LEU A 74 0.28 -6.24 -21.86
C LEU A 74 1.46 -6.76 -21.02
N LEU A 75 1.24 -7.01 -19.73
CA LEU A 75 2.22 -7.58 -18.82
C LEU A 75 2.56 -9.03 -19.21
N ASP A 76 1.57 -9.81 -19.60
CA ASP A 76 1.76 -11.19 -20.07
C ASP A 76 2.61 -11.23 -21.35
N ILE A 77 2.26 -10.39 -22.35
CA ILE A 77 3.07 -10.26 -23.58
C ILE A 77 4.49 -9.83 -23.24
N ALA A 78 4.66 -8.79 -22.42
CA ALA A 78 5.98 -8.32 -22.02
C ALA A 78 6.77 -9.43 -21.30
N GLY A 79 6.12 -10.26 -20.48
CA GLY A 79 6.76 -11.34 -19.74
C GLY A 79 7.26 -12.51 -20.58
N GLU A 80 6.60 -12.80 -21.71
CA GLU A 80 6.95 -13.91 -22.61
C GLU A 80 7.97 -13.53 -23.69
N LEU A 81 8.25 -12.24 -23.86
CA LEU A 81 9.27 -11.76 -24.80
C LEU A 81 10.68 -11.98 -24.23
N PRO A 82 11.68 -12.31 -25.08
CA PRO A 82 13.08 -12.36 -24.66
C PRO A 82 13.54 -11.03 -24.07
N ASP A 83 14.52 -11.10 -23.16
CA ASP A 83 15.17 -9.90 -22.63
C ASP A 83 15.79 -9.06 -23.77
N ASP A 84 15.92 -7.75 -23.53
CA ASP A 84 16.45 -6.76 -24.49
C ASP A 84 15.62 -6.58 -25.78
N THR A 85 14.45 -7.23 -25.89
CA THR A 85 13.52 -7.01 -27.01
C THR A 85 13.08 -5.54 -27.08
N ARG A 86 13.18 -4.94 -28.27
CA ARG A 86 12.57 -3.63 -28.55
C ARG A 86 11.07 -3.79 -28.78
N VAL A 87 10.28 -3.00 -28.07
CA VAL A 87 8.82 -2.96 -28.17
C VAL A 87 8.40 -1.64 -28.77
N GLU A 88 7.82 -1.67 -29.96
CA GLU A 88 7.15 -0.52 -30.58
C GLU A 88 5.65 -0.62 -30.32
N MET A 89 5.07 0.47 -29.83
CA MET A 89 3.63 0.57 -29.56
C MET A 89 3.01 1.69 -30.36
N GLU A 90 1.98 1.36 -31.12
CA GLU A 90 1.18 2.29 -31.89
C GLU A 90 -0.29 2.18 -31.48
N VAL A 91 -0.93 3.32 -31.23
CA VAL A 91 -2.35 3.38 -30.87
C VAL A 91 -3.10 4.38 -31.73
N SER A 92 -4.17 3.89 -32.35
CA SER A 92 -5.16 4.63 -33.14
C SER A 92 -6.55 4.09 -32.85
N ASP A 93 -7.51 4.96 -32.53
CA ASP A 93 -8.91 4.61 -32.24
C ASP A 93 -9.05 3.45 -31.22
N ASN A 94 -8.33 3.56 -30.10
CA ASN A 94 -8.20 2.53 -29.05
C ASN A 94 -7.63 1.18 -29.50
N LYS A 95 -7.31 0.97 -30.78
CA LYS A 95 -6.60 -0.22 -31.25
C LYS A 95 -5.12 -0.07 -30.93
N VAL A 96 -4.61 -0.97 -30.11
CA VAL A 96 -3.20 -1.01 -29.70
C VAL A 96 -2.49 -2.06 -30.52
N LYS A 97 -1.52 -1.65 -31.31
CA LYS A 97 -0.62 -2.52 -32.06
C LYS A 97 0.75 -2.51 -31.40
N ILE A 98 1.23 -3.69 -31.06
CA ILE A 98 2.55 -3.91 -30.44
C ILE A 98 3.40 -4.66 -31.46
N ASN A 99 4.48 -4.06 -31.93
CA ASN A 99 5.42 -4.67 -32.86
C ASN A 99 6.74 -4.96 -32.14
N THR A 100 7.25 -6.18 -32.35
CA THR A 100 8.57 -6.62 -31.92
C THR A 100 9.21 -7.46 -33.02
N ASP A 101 10.48 -7.83 -32.86
CA ASP A 101 11.16 -8.75 -33.77
C ASP A 101 10.58 -10.19 -33.72
N PHE A 102 9.76 -10.49 -32.71
CA PHE A 102 9.16 -11.81 -32.46
C PHE A 102 7.69 -11.90 -32.85
N GLY A 103 7.06 -10.78 -33.24
CA GLY A 103 5.70 -10.78 -33.72
C GLY A 103 4.98 -9.44 -33.63
N THR A 104 3.76 -9.44 -34.12
CA THR A 104 2.82 -8.32 -34.00
C THR A 104 1.61 -8.78 -33.18
N TYR A 105 1.31 -8.04 -32.12
CA TYR A 105 0.19 -8.30 -31.22
C TYR A 105 -0.80 -7.14 -31.31
N ASN A 106 -2.09 -7.45 -31.23
CA ASN A 106 -3.15 -6.44 -31.26
C ASN A 106 -4.00 -6.57 -29.99
N LEU A 107 -4.19 -5.47 -29.29
CA LEU A 107 -5.07 -5.35 -28.13
C LEU A 107 -6.12 -4.27 -28.38
N MET A 108 -7.25 -4.39 -27.67
CA MET A 108 -8.24 -3.32 -27.60
C MET A 108 -8.02 -2.54 -26.30
N GLY A 109 -7.62 -1.29 -26.43
CA GLY A 109 -7.59 -0.31 -25.36
C GLY A 109 -9.00 0.12 -24.95
N LYS A 110 -9.04 1.10 -24.05
CA LYS A 110 -10.26 1.81 -23.65
C LYS A 110 -10.09 3.29 -23.91
N ASP A 111 -11.21 4.01 -23.88
CA ASP A 111 -11.20 5.45 -23.99
C ASP A 111 -10.39 6.05 -22.81
N PRO A 112 -9.28 6.76 -23.08
CA PRO A 112 -8.49 7.39 -22.03
C PRO A 112 -9.27 8.46 -21.24
N GLU A 113 -10.33 9.04 -21.80
CA GLU A 113 -11.17 10.02 -21.11
C GLU A 113 -12.00 9.40 -19.97
N GLU A 114 -12.25 8.08 -20.01
CA GLU A 114 -12.89 7.35 -18.91
C GLU A 114 -11.93 7.14 -17.72
N PHE A 115 -10.63 7.34 -17.91
CA PHE A 115 -9.64 7.08 -16.86
C PHE A 115 -9.72 8.16 -15.78
N PRO A 116 -9.83 7.80 -14.48
CA PRO A 116 -9.97 8.78 -13.42
C PRO A 116 -8.85 9.83 -13.42
N ALA A 117 -9.22 11.07 -13.16
CA ALA A 117 -8.25 12.15 -12.97
C ALA A 117 -7.33 11.85 -11.78
N ALA A 118 -6.07 12.25 -11.89
CA ALA A 118 -5.16 12.25 -10.75
C ALA A 118 -5.64 13.29 -9.72
N PRO A 119 -5.53 13.00 -8.42
CA PRO A 119 -5.70 13.99 -7.37
C PRO A 119 -4.59 15.04 -7.45
N ASP A 120 -4.89 16.23 -6.97
CA ASP A 120 -3.93 17.34 -6.94
C ASP A 120 -2.89 17.10 -5.83
N THR A 121 -1.62 17.13 -6.22
CA THR A 121 -0.47 16.93 -5.32
C THR A 121 0.33 18.22 -5.10
N ASN A 122 -0.18 19.35 -5.59
CA ASN A 122 0.42 20.67 -5.39
C ASN A 122 0.45 21.06 -3.91
N ASP A 123 1.35 22.00 -3.59
CA ASP A 123 1.52 22.61 -2.27
C ASP A 123 1.80 21.64 -1.11
N GLY A 124 2.25 20.43 -1.41
CA GLY A 124 2.60 19.42 -0.41
C GLY A 124 3.77 19.85 0.46
N VAL A 125 3.58 19.78 1.78
CA VAL A 125 4.62 19.99 2.78
C VAL A 125 5.37 18.68 3.01
N GLU A 126 6.69 18.73 3.05
CA GLU A 126 7.51 17.56 3.34
C GLU A 126 7.40 17.13 4.81
N ILE A 127 7.35 15.83 5.06
CA ILE A 127 7.32 15.25 6.42
C ILE A 127 8.73 14.90 6.92
N GLY A 128 9.66 14.62 6.02
CA GLY A 128 11.07 14.33 6.34
C GLY A 128 11.30 12.98 7.04
N MET A 129 10.32 12.08 7.02
CA MET A 129 10.44 10.73 7.59
C MET A 129 11.09 9.77 6.58
N GLY A 130 12.25 9.21 6.95
CA GLY A 130 12.96 8.24 6.11
C GLY A 130 12.30 6.86 6.04
N SER A 131 12.67 6.08 5.02
CA SER A 131 12.09 4.77 4.71
C SER A 131 12.20 3.75 5.86
N THR A 132 13.34 3.71 6.54
CA THR A 132 13.59 2.80 7.67
C THR A 132 12.59 3.05 8.81
N LEU A 133 12.39 4.32 9.20
CA LEU A 133 11.47 4.68 10.26
C LEU A 133 10.02 4.40 9.84
N LEU A 134 9.64 4.78 8.62
CA LEU A 134 8.31 4.52 8.08
C LEU A 134 7.98 3.02 8.08
N ASN A 135 8.88 2.18 7.56
CA ASN A 135 8.69 0.73 7.55
C ASN A 135 8.62 0.13 8.96
N LYS A 136 9.39 0.69 9.90
CA LYS A 136 9.32 0.28 11.30
C LYS A 136 7.95 0.61 11.92
N ILE A 137 7.42 1.79 11.65
CA ILE A 137 6.08 2.20 12.09
C ILE A 137 5.03 1.25 11.49
N ILE A 138 4.99 1.11 10.17
CA ILE A 138 4.03 0.28 9.43
C ILE A 138 4.00 -1.15 9.97
N SER A 139 5.17 -1.79 10.10
CA SER A 139 5.27 -3.17 10.60
C SER A 139 4.86 -3.32 12.07
N THR A 140 4.89 -2.24 12.85
CA THR A 140 4.53 -2.24 14.27
C THR A 140 3.04 -2.02 14.48
N VAL A 141 2.40 -1.15 13.70
CA VAL A 141 1.01 -0.73 13.97
C VAL A 141 0.00 -1.27 12.95
N SER A 142 0.34 -1.46 11.68
CA SER A 142 -0.67 -1.73 10.62
C SER A 142 -1.48 -3.03 10.81
N PHE A 143 -1.04 -3.95 11.66
CA PHE A 143 -1.77 -5.19 11.95
C PHE A 143 -3.08 -4.96 12.72
N ALA A 144 -3.21 -3.85 13.45
CA ALA A 144 -4.38 -3.53 14.28
C ALA A 144 -5.40 -2.62 13.57
N VAL A 145 -5.17 -2.22 12.31
CA VAL A 145 -6.12 -1.44 11.50
C VAL A 145 -7.40 -2.25 11.21
N SER A 146 -8.55 -1.58 11.27
CA SER A 146 -9.87 -2.13 10.93
C SER A 146 -9.96 -2.60 9.47
N LYS A 147 -10.81 -3.61 9.23
CA LYS A 147 -11.24 -4.02 7.88
C LYS A 147 -12.70 -3.65 7.60
N ASP A 148 -13.32 -2.92 8.52
CA ASP A 148 -14.70 -2.48 8.45
C ASP A 148 -14.75 -1.10 7.79
N ASP A 149 -15.14 -1.07 6.52
CA ASP A 149 -15.25 0.16 5.72
C ASP A 149 -16.33 1.12 6.23
N LEU A 150 -17.22 0.66 7.13
CA LEU A 150 -18.19 1.52 7.82
C LEU A 150 -17.54 2.37 8.92
N LYS A 151 -16.25 2.14 9.23
CA LYS A 151 -15.47 2.92 10.19
C LYS A 151 -14.22 3.51 9.52
N PRO A 152 -14.35 4.49 8.60
CA PRO A 152 -13.24 4.95 7.78
C PRO A 152 -12.06 5.48 8.61
N ALA A 153 -12.31 6.19 9.71
CA ALA A 153 -11.26 6.64 10.63
C ALA A 153 -10.32 5.51 11.09
N LEU A 154 -10.79 4.26 11.11
CA LEU A 154 -10.06 3.09 11.59
C LEU A 154 -9.46 2.22 10.47
N THR A 155 -9.68 2.54 9.19
CA THR A 155 -9.12 1.79 8.05
C THR A 155 -7.72 2.28 7.66
N GLY A 156 -7.21 3.30 8.35
CA GLY A 156 -5.86 3.80 8.23
C GLY A 156 -5.03 3.70 9.52
N VAL A 157 -3.81 4.23 9.45
CA VAL A 157 -2.95 4.48 10.59
C VAL A 157 -2.98 5.98 10.86
N PHE A 158 -3.30 6.34 12.10
CA PHE A 158 -3.19 7.70 12.60
C PHE A 158 -1.72 8.05 12.84
N PHE A 159 -1.28 9.17 12.32
CA PHE A 159 0.01 9.78 12.60
C PHE A 159 -0.24 11.13 13.24
N LYS A 160 0.42 11.36 14.37
CA LYS A 160 0.59 12.68 14.97
C LYS A 160 2.07 13.01 14.97
N ILE A 161 2.41 14.13 14.34
CA ILE A 161 3.79 14.60 14.20
C ILE A 161 3.86 15.94 14.90
N ASP A 162 4.56 15.96 16.03
CA ASP A 162 4.85 17.15 16.82
C ASP A 162 6.35 17.49 16.73
N SER A 163 6.79 18.60 17.31
CA SER A 163 8.20 19.03 17.29
C SER A 163 9.18 17.97 17.82
N ASP A 164 8.77 17.21 18.84
CA ASP A 164 9.66 16.29 19.57
C ASP A 164 9.29 14.81 19.41
N LEU A 165 8.07 14.51 18.97
CA LEU A 165 7.50 13.17 19.02
C LEU A 165 6.70 12.84 17.76
N ILE A 166 6.89 11.63 17.26
CA ILE A 166 6.01 11.01 16.28
C ILE A 166 5.23 9.91 16.99
N THR A 167 3.91 10.00 16.90
CA THR A 167 2.97 9.00 17.40
C THR A 167 2.25 8.36 16.23
N ALA A 168 2.31 7.03 16.15
CA ALA A 168 1.54 6.26 15.18
C ALA A 168 0.60 5.30 15.90
N VAL A 169 -0.68 5.31 15.54
CA VAL A 169 -1.73 4.53 16.20
C VAL A 169 -2.62 3.85 15.17
N SER A 170 -3.03 2.63 15.47
CA SER A 170 -4.08 1.93 14.74
C SER A 170 -4.92 1.10 15.70
N THR A 171 -6.21 0.93 15.36
CA THR A 171 -7.13 0.09 16.11
C THR A 171 -8.27 -0.40 15.22
N ASP A 172 -8.80 -1.56 15.55
CA ASP A 172 -10.00 -2.16 14.95
C ASP A 172 -11.21 -2.10 15.91
N GLY A 173 -11.05 -1.39 17.04
CA GLY A 173 -12.01 -1.32 18.13
C GLY A 173 -11.91 -2.49 19.14
N HIS A 174 -11.15 -3.55 18.82
CA HIS A 174 -10.93 -4.69 19.72
C HIS A 174 -9.51 -4.72 20.29
N ARG A 175 -8.55 -4.20 19.54
CA ARG A 175 -7.14 -4.09 19.94
C ARG A 175 -6.57 -2.77 19.42
N LEU A 176 -5.51 -2.32 20.07
CA LEU A 176 -4.80 -1.09 19.71
C LEU A 176 -3.31 -1.37 19.62
N ALA A 177 -2.65 -0.79 18.63
CA ALA A 177 -1.20 -0.74 18.53
C ALA A 177 -0.76 0.71 18.48
N GLN A 178 0.21 1.07 19.30
CA GLN A 178 0.82 2.39 19.34
C GLN A 178 2.33 2.24 19.16
N TYR A 179 2.91 3.15 18.38
CA TYR A 179 4.34 3.34 18.29
C TYR A 179 4.69 4.80 18.57
N LEU A 180 5.67 5.01 19.44
CA LEU A 180 6.16 6.32 19.86
C LEU A 180 7.66 6.39 19.55
N CYS A 181 8.10 7.45 18.88
CA CYS A 181 9.52 7.71 18.69
C CYS A 181 9.79 9.22 18.69
N LYS A 182 11.04 9.60 18.97
CA LYS A 182 11.45 11.00 18.84
C LYS A 182 11.24 11.47 17.39
N ASN A 183 10.81 12.71 17.24
CA ASN A 183 10.81 13.36 15.94
C ASN A 183 12.23 13.81 15.62
N GLU A 184 12.90 13.07 14.74
CA GLU A 184 14.20 13.43 14.18
C GLU A 184 14.09 13.85 12.70
N THR A 185 12.86 14.11 12.23
CA THR A 185 12.66 14.58 10.85
C THR A 185 13.20 15.99 10.70
N LYS A 186 13.72 16.30 9.51
CA LYS A 186 14.29 17.61 9.19
C LYS A 186 13.25 18.60 8.66
N ALA A 187 11.98 18.23 8.66
CA ALA A 187 10.93 18.98 7.99
C ALA A 187 10.01 19.70 8.98
N ASN A 188 9.36 20.77 8.53
CA ASN A 188 8.55 21.66 9.35
C ASN A 188 7.07 21.23 9.47
N PHE A 189 6.73 19.99 9.09
CA PHE A 189 5.36 19.51 9.22
C PHE A 189 5.04 19.21 10.69
N ALA A 190 3.93 19.78 11.18
CA ALA A 190 3.31 19.43 12.44
C ALA A 190 1.81 19.27 12.24
N GLY A 191 1.25 18.16 12.71
CA GLY A 191 -0.17 17.88 12.52
C GLY A 191 -0.56 16.42 12.70
N GLU A 192 -1.85 16.19 12.47
CA GLU A 192 -2.50 14.89 12.61
C GLU A 192 -3.05 14.45 11.25
N VAL A 193 -2.83 13.19 10.87
CA VAL A 193 -3.31 12.62 9.61
C VAL A 193 -3.61 11.14 9.77
N VAL A 194 -4.68 10.67 9.14
CA VAL A 194 -4.98 9.24 9.02
C VAL A 194 -4.66 8.79 7.60
N ILE A 195 -3.68 7.89 7.46
CA ILE A 195 -3.18 7.40 6.17
C ILE A 195 -3.73 5.99 5.91
N PRO A 196 -4.38 5.74 4.76
CA PRO A 196 -4.91 4.41 4.43
C PRO A 196 -3.86 3.30 4.51
N LYS A 197 -4.24 2.17 5.13
CA LYS A 197 -3.33 1.02 5.28
C LYS A 197 -2.85 0.46 3.95
N LYS A 198 -3.69 0.49 2.92
CA LYS A 198 -3.33 -0.02 1.59
C LYS A 198 -2.17 0.77 1.01
N PHE A 199 -2.21 2.09 1.07
CA PHE A 199 -1.12 2.96 0.67
C PHE A 199 0.16 2.65 1.42
N LEU A 200 0.09 2.58 2.76
CA LEU A 200 1.25 2.26 3.62
C LEU A 200 1.89 0.91 3.24
N ASN A 201 1.07 -0.13 3.04
CA ASN A 201 1.56 -1.44 2.62
C ASN A 201 2.21 -1.38 1.23
N THR A 202 1.61 -0.64 0.29
CA THR A 202 2.15 -0.46 -1.06
C THR A 202 3.53 0.17 -0.99
N ILE A 203 3.68 1.34 -0.37
CA ILE A 203 4.98 2.03 -0.30
C ILE A 203 6.01 1.28 0.54
N GLY A 204 5.60 0.51 1.56
CA GLY A 204 6.50 -0.35 2.32
C GLY A 204 7.20 -1.40 1.45
N SER A 205 6.50 -1.92 0.43
CA SER A 205 7.10 -2.84 -0.55
C SER A 205 8.06 -2.15 -1.54
N TYR A 206 7.88 -0.85 -1.81
CA TYR A 206 8.75 -0.09 -2.72
C TYR A 206 10.03 0.38 -2.06
N THR A 207 9.98 0.62 -0.75
CA THR A 207 11.08 1.17 0.04
C THR A 207 11.98 0.09 0.66
N ALA A 208 11.64 -1.18 0.51
CA ALA A 208 12.48 -2.29 0.96
C ALA A 208 13.85 -2.25 0.26
N GLY A 209 14.88 -1.80 0.97
CA GLY A 209 16.24 -1.66 0.46
C GLY A 209 16.54 -0.34 -0.27
N LYS A 210 15.65 0.66 -0.23
CA LYS A 210 15.91 2.02 -0.74
C LYS A 210 16.13 3.01 0.40
N GLU A 211 17.14 3.86 0.29
CA GLU A 211 17.48 4.85 1.33
C GLU A 211 16.65 6.13 1.23
N GLU A 212 16.30 6.57 0.01
CA GLU A 212 15.61 7.85 -0.19
C GLU A 212 14.12 7.67 -0.53
N ILE A 213 13.28 8.30 0.29
CA ILE A 213 11.85 8.50 0.07
C ILE A 213 11.52 9.93 0.46
N TYR A 214 10.74 10.61 -0.36
CA TYR A 214 10.21 11.94 -0.06
C TYR A 214 8.71 11.81 0.20
N LEU A 215 8.31 12.10 1.43
CA LEU A 215 6.92 12.07 1.86
C LEU A 215 6.38 13.49 1.89
N LEU A 216 5.33 13.74 1.13
CA LEU A 216 4.65 15.04 1.07
C LEU A 216 3.19 14.87 1.48
N ILE A 217 2.65 15.88 2.14
CA ILE A 217 1.25 15.95 2.54
C ILE A 217 0.68 17.32 2.20
N ASN A 218 -0.49 17.34 1.58
CA ASN A 218 -1.36 18.51 1.51
C ASN A 218 -2.70 18.20 2.20
N ASP A 219 -3.67 19.10 2.11
CA ASP A 219 -4.96 18.98 2.79
C ASP A 219 -5.75 17.70 2.46
N ASN A 220 -5.48 17.06 1.32
CA ASN A 220 -6.30 15.95 0.83
C ASN A 220 -5.50 14.71 0.45
N VAL A 221 -4.19 14.83 0.25
CA VAL A 221 -3.37 13.82 -0.42
C VAL A 221 -2.07 13.61 0.33
N PHE A 222 -1.75 12.34 0.54
CA PHE A 222 -0.45 11.90 0.99
C PHE A 222 0.32 11.30 -0.18
N THR A 223 1.54 11.78 -0.41
CA THR A 223 2.37 11.44 -1.57
C THR A 223 3.72 10.90 -1.13
N ALA A 224 4.16 9.81 -1.75
CA ALA A 224 5.48 9.23 -1.61
C ALA A 224 6.20 9.25 -2.97
N LYS A 225 7.35 9.93 -3.05
CA LYS A 225 8.24 9.94 -4.23
C LYS A 225 9.49 9.11 -3.95
N MET A 226 9.84 8.22 -4.87
CA MET A 226 10.97 7.29 -4.76
C MET A 226 11.68 7.16 -6.11
N GLY A 227 12.64 8.05 -6.37
CA GLY A 227 13.23 8.18 -7.70
C GLY A 227 12.18 8.64 -8.71
N ILE A 228 11.99 7.88 -9.79
CA ILE A 228 11.01 8.14 -10.84
C ILE A 228 9.57 7.70 -10.49
N ASP A 229 9.41 6.93 -9.40
CA ASP A 229 8.11 6.43 -8.98
C ASP A 229 7.44 7.43 -8.03
N THR A 230 6.16 7.71 -8.26
CA THR A 230 5.33 8.47 -7.32
C THR A 230 4.08 7.65 -6.99
N VAL A 231 3.77 7.56 -5.70
CA VAL A 231 2.55 6.91 -5.20
C VAL A 231 1.80 7.93 -4.37
N TYR A 232 0.51 8.07 -4.58
CA TYR A 232 -0.32 8.96 -3.75
C TYR A 232 -1.64 8.31 -3.40
N THR A 233 -2.20 8.77 -2.28
CA THR A 233 -3.49 8.35 -1.74
C THR A 233 -4.23 9.53 -1.15
N ARG A 234 -5.55 9.47 -1.13
CA ARG A 234 -6.33 10.44 -0.36
C ARG A 234 -6.16 10.16 1.13
N ILE A 235 -5.98 11.21 1.93
CA ILE A 235 -6.02 11.05 3.39
C ILE A 235 -7.45 10.71 3.82
N ILE A 236 -7.57 10.03 4.95
CA ILE A 236 -8.88 9.78 5.55
C ILE A 236 -9.25 11.01 6.37
N ASP A 237 -10.14 11.83 5.81
CA ASP A 237 -10.68 13.03 6.45
C ASP A 237 -11.79 12.68 7.46
N GLU A 238 -11.43 11.88 8.45
CA GLU A 238 -12.28 11.54 9.58
C GLU A 238 -11.50 11.67 10.87
N LYS A 239 -12.16 12.16 11.91
CA LYS A 239 -11.52 12.32 13.22
C LYS A 239 -11.17 10.95 13.80
N PHE A 240 -9.89 10.72 14.05
CA PHE A 240 -9.46 9.51 14.75
C PHE A 240 -10.01 9.51 16.20
N PRO A 241 -10.52 8.38 16.71
CA PRO A 241 -11.04 8.33 18.07
C PRO A 241 -9.99 8.68 19.13
N ASP A 242 -10.44 9.15 20.29
CA ASP A 242 -9.57 9.33 21.46
C ASP A 242 -9.03 7.96 21.92
N TYR A 243 -7.82 7.65 21.48
CA TYR A 243 -7.18 6.38 21.76
C TYR A 243 -6.53 6.35 23.15
N GLU A 244 -6.26 7.49 23.77
CA GLU A 244 -5.62 7.55 25.07
C GLU A 244 -6.56 7.07 26.18
N SER A 245 -7.86 7.31 26.00
CA SER A 245 -8.88 6.90 26.96
C SER A 245 -9.01 5.37 27.12
N VAL A 246 -8.51 4.59 26.15
CA VAL A 246 -8.58 3.11 26.18
C VAL A 246 -7.29 2.44 26.65
N ILE A 247 -6.21 3.20 26.89
CA ILE A 247 -4.95 2.67 27.41
C ILE A 247 -5.05 2.59 28.95
N PRO A 248 -5.02 1.37 29.56
CA PRO A 248 -5.10 1.24 31.01
C PRO A 248 -3.90 1.90 31.70
N LYS A 249 -4.14 2.79 32.67
CA LYS A 249 -3.09 3.54 33.38
C LYS A 249 -2.64 2.87 34.69
N ASP A 250 -3.54 2.11 35.32
CA ASP A 250 -3.34 1.57 36.67
C ASP A 250 -3.29 0.03 36.67
N ASN A 251 -2.32 -0.56 35.96
CA ASN A 251 -2.12 -2.01 35.96
C ASN A 251 -1.15 -2.44 37.08
N ASP A 252 -1.66 -3.14 38.08
CA ASP A 252 -0.89 -3.67 39.21
C ASP A 252 -0.32 -5.08 38.97
N LYS A 253 -0.65 -5.71 37.84
CA LYS A 253 -0.30 -7.10 37.51
C LYS A 253 0.60 -7.18 36.29
N GLU A 254 1.88 -7.47 36.53
CA GLU A 254 2.87 -7.66 35.47
C GLU A 254 3.26 -9.12 35.30
N ILE A 255 3.33 -9.57 34.05
CA ILE A 255 3.78 -10.91 33.70
C ILE A 255 4.91 -10.79 32.69
N LYS A 256 6.11 -11.25 33.06
CA LYS A 256 7.26 -11.32 32.16
C LYS A 256 7.44 -12.74 31.65
N VAL A 257 7.36 -12.92 30.33
CA VAL A 257 7.46 -14.22 29.66
C VAL A 257 8.38 -14.15 28.45
N ASP A 258 8.94 -15.29 28.05
CA ASP A 258 9.61 -15.38 26.75
C ASP A 258 8.58 -15.31 25.62
N ARG A 259 8.76 -14.32 24.73
CA ARG A 259 7.84 -14.06 23.62
C ARG A 259 7.68 -15.28 22.69
N LYS A 260 8.79 -15.97 22.38
CA LYS A 260 8.76 -17.11 21.44
C LYS A 260 8.03 -18.30 22.06
N ALA A 261 8.28 -18.59 23.34
CA ALA A 261 7.63 -19.64 24.10
C ALA A 261 6.13 -19.39 24.25
N LEU A 262 5.74 -18.16 24.62
CA LEU A 262 4.33 -17.77 24.71
C LEU A 262 3.63 -17.93 23.36
N LEU A 263 4.21 -17.37 22.28
CA LEU A 263 3.62 -17.45 20.95
C LEU A 263 3.47 -18.90 20.48
N ALA A 264 4.48 -19.75 20.71
CA ALA A 264 4.42 -21.16 20.36
C ALA A 264 3.35 -21.90 21.17
N ALA A 265 3.20 -21.59 22.45
CA ALA A 265 2.16 -22.18 23.30
C ALA A 265 0.76 -21.76 22.86
N VAL A 266 0.51 -20.46 22.63
CA VAL A 266 -0.76 -19.96 22.09
C VAL A 266 -1.08 -20.63 20.76
N LYS A 267 -0.13 -20.68 19.82
CA LYS A 267 -0.34 -21.35 18.51
C LYS A 267 -0.73 -22.82 18.65
N ARG A 268 -0.11 -23.57 19.57
CA ARG A 268 -0.47 -24.97 19.81
C ARG A 268 -1.88 -25.09 20.39
N VAL A 269 -2.21 -24.27 21.39
CA VAL A 269 -3.52 -24.29 22.05
C VAL A 269 -4.63 -23.87 21.08
N SER A 270 -4.42 -22.82 20.28
CA SER A 270 -5.41 -22.30 19.33
C SER A 270 -5.84 -23.31 18.25
N ILE A 271 -5.08 -24.37 17.99
CA ILE A 271 -5.49 -25.47 17.09
C ILE A 271 -6.79 -26.13 17.59
N PHE A 272 -7.00 -26.16 18.91
CA PHE A 272 -8.15 -26.76 19.57
C PHE A 272 -9.24 -25.74 19.90
N SER A 273 -9.05 -24.46 19.57
CA SER A 273 -10.03 -23.40 19.85
C SER A 273 -11.20 -23.43 18.87
N ASN A 274 -12.34 -22.89 19.32
CA ASN A 274 -13.50 -22.75 18.46
C ASN A 274 -13.14 -21.87 17.24
N LYS A 275 -13.51 -22.32 16.04
CA LYS A 275 -13.12 -21.65 14.78
C LYS A 275 -13.72 -20.24 14.65
N THR A 276 -14.84 -19.97 15.32
CA THR A 276 -15.54 -18.69 15.28
C THR A 276 -14.97 -17.73 16.32
N THR A 277 -14.85 -18.14 17.58
CA THR A 277 -14.41 -17.24 18.66
C THR A 277 -12.89 -17.12 18.78
N GLN A 278 -12.14 -18.17 18.39
CA GLN A 278 -10.69 -18.29 18.55
C GLN A 278 -10.20 -17.98 19.98
N GLN A 279 -11.07 -18.19 20.97
CA GLN A 279 -10.81 -17.80 22.34
C GLN A 279 -9.72 -18.67 22.97
N VAL A 280 -8.84 -18.04 23.74
CA VAL A 280 -7.83 -18.71 24.57
C VAL A 280 -7.87 -18.09 25.97
N ALA A 281 -7.87 -18.94 26.99
CA ALA A 281 -7.79 -18.51 28.37
C ALA A 281 -6.32 -18.50 28.84
N MET A 282 -5.93 -17.45 29.55
CA MET A 282 -4.63 -17.34 30.20
C MET A 282 -4.83 -17.25 31.71
N LYS A 283 -4.27 -18.22 32.44
CA LYS A 283 -4.33 -18.27 33.90
C LYS A 283 -2.92 -18.13 34.47
N THR A 284 -2.71 -17.05 35.22
CA THR A 284 -1.46 -16.82 35.94
C THR A 284 -1.46 -17.54 37.28
N GLU A 285 -0.39 -18.29 37.54
CA GLU A 285 -0.09 -18.92 38.82
C GLU A 285 1.33 -18.54 39.24
N LYS A 286 1.74 -18.87 40.47
CA LYS A 286 3.08 -18.56 40.96
C LYS A 286 4.14 -19.18 40.03
N SER A 287 4.89 -18.32 39.34
CA SER A 287 5.93 -18.67 38.37
C SER A 287 5.46 -19.48 37.14
N LYS A 288 4.16 -19.49 36.83
CA LYS A 288 3.61 -20.23 35.68
C LYS A 288 2.50 -19.45 34.99
N LEU A 289 2.44 -19.56 33.67
CA LEU A 289 1.31 -19.10 32.85
C LEU A 289 0.70 -20.32 32.17
N LEU A 290 -0.52 -20.67 32.55
CA LEU A 290 -1.31 -21.70 31.91
C LEU A 290 -2.10 -21.08 30.76
N ILE A 291 -2.09 -21.74 29.61
CA ILE A 291 -2.79 -21.33 28.40
C ILE A 291 -3.69 -22.49 28.02
N ALA A 292 -4.99 -22.25 27.93
CA ALA A 292 -5.96 -23.30 27.67
C ALA A 292 -7.06 -22.83 26.71
N THR A 293 -7.72 -23.78 26.06
CA THR A 293 -8.94 -23.55 25.28
C THR A 293 -9.86 -24.75 25.37
N GLU A 294 -11.15 -24.52 25.16
CA GLU A 294 -12.16 -25.56 25.02
C GLU A 294 -13.09 -25.19 23.86
N ASP A 295 -13.36 -26.16 22.98
CA ASP A 295 -14.38 -26.07 21.93
C ASP A 295 -15.43 -27.15 22.20
N PRO A 296 -16.52 -26.81 22.92
CA PRO A 296 -17.56 -27.77 23.30
C PRO A 296 -18.20 -28.47 22.10
N GLU A 297 -18.32 -27.77 20.96
CA GLU A 297 -18.94 -28.31 19.73
C GLU A 297 -18.13 -29.46 19.14
N LYS A 298 -16.81 -29.46 19.33
CA LYS A 298 -15.91 -30.52 18.83
C LYS A 298 -15.39 -31.44 19.93
N ALA A 299 -15.84 -31.25 21.17
CA ALA A 299 -15.31 -31.92 22.35
C ALA A 299 -13.76 -31.89 22.42
N SER A 300 -13.15 -30.79 21.95
CA SER A 300 -11.70 -30.63 21.90
C SER A 300 -11.22 -29.60 22.92
N LYS A 301 -10.11 -29.88 23.58
CA LYS A 301 -9.50 -28.99 24.59
C LYS A 301 -7.98 -29.10 24.56
N ALA A 302 -7.31 -28.05 25.00
CA ALA A 302 -5.86 -28.00 25.21
C ALA A 302 -5.52 -27.11 26.39
#